data_AF-K0IXC8-F1
#
_entry.id   AF-K0IXC8-F1
#
_cell.length_a   1.000
_cell.length_b   1.000
_cell.length_c   1.000
_cell.angle_alpha   90.00
_cell.angle_beta   90.00
_cell.angle_gamma   90.00
#
_symmetry.space_group_name_H-M   'P 1'
#
loop_
_entity.id
_entity.type
_entity.pdbx_description
1 polymer ?
#
loop_
_entity_poly.entity_id
_entity_poly.type
_entity_poly.pdbx_seq_one_letter_code
_entity_poly.pdbx_strand_id
1 'polypeptide(L)'
;MIWLILIIIFLVIVLSLSLFLPLVCQLSIYLTHEIEIEISVKLAKIQVYSKTIEYSLEAVIDEIIPKLFNKELPKSSIQFNRLKLNQLTWYSTIGLEDAAITTLSASGLWLIKGMACQYIFSLMNQPKDYQYQVKPSFDQFVIQSECECIISTPLWQAIYMKYKRQ
;
A
#
# COMPACT_ATOMS: atom_id res chain seq x y z
N MET A 1 45.32 16.30 -17.58
CA MET A 1 44.83 16.52 -16.20
C MET A 1 43.43 17.13 -16.17
N ILE A 2 43.14 18.22 -16.91
CA ILE A 2 41.81 18.86 -16.95
C ILE A 2 40.67 17.91 -17.38
N TRP A 3 40.88 17.07 -18.39
CA TRP A 3 39.87 16.11 -18.85
C TRP A 3 39.47 15.06 -17.79
N LEU A 4 40.42 14.60 -16.98
CA LEU A 4 40.14 13.67 -15.88
C LEU A 4 39.27 14.34 -14.81
N ILE A 5 39.54 15.60 -14.49
CA ILE A 5 38.74 16.37 -13.53
C ILE A 5 37.31 16.55 -14.05
N LEU A 6 37.14 16.88 -15.33
CA LEU A 6 35.81 17.01 -15.94
C LEU A 6 35.02 15.70 -15.92
N ILE A 7 35.67 14.56 -16.20
CA ILE A 7 35.04 13.23 -16.14
C ILE A 7 34.58 12.91 -14.71
N ILE A 8 35.41 13.21 -13.70
CA ILE A 8 35.05 12.98 -12.29
C ILE A 8 33.87 13.86 -11.89
N ILE A 9 33.87 15.14 -12.25
CA ILE A 9 32.76 16.05 -11.96
C ILE A 9 31.47 15.55 -12.61
N PHE A 10 31.54 15.13 -13.87
CA PHE A 10 30.40 14.56 -14.59
C PHE A 10 29.86 13.30 -13.89
N LEU A 11 30.74 12.38 -13.47
CA LEU A 11 30.35 11.18 -12.73
C LEU A 11 29.66 11.50 -11.40
N VAL A 12 30.19 12.48 -10.64
CA VAL A 12 29.58 12.91 -9.38
C VAL A 12 28.19 13.51 -9.61
N ILE A 13 28.03 14.31 -10.67
CA ILE A 13 26.72 14.87 -11.03
C ILE A 13 25.75 13.74 -11.37
N VAL A 14 26.14 12.77 -12.19
CA VAL A 14 25.31 11.62 -12.58
C VAL A 14 24.89 10.80 -11.35
N LEU A 15 25.82 10.50 -10.46
CA LEU A 15 25.54 9.79 -9.20
C LEU A 15 24.58 10.58 -8.31
N SER A 16 24.78 11.89 -8.18
CA SER A 16 23.88 12.75 -7.39
C SER A 16 22.46 12.77 -7.98
N LEU A 17 22.34 12.83 -9.31
CA LEU A 17 21.06 12.81 -10.01
C LEU A 17 20.33 11.47 -9.81
N SER A 18 21.09 10.37 -9.74
CA SER A 18 20.54 9.03 -9.54
C SER A 18 19.80 8.86 -8.20
N LEU A 19 20.21 9.61 -7.16
CA LEU A 19 19.57 9.57 -5.84
C LEU A 19 18.17 10.20 -5.81
N PHE A 20 17.84 11.03 -6.82
CA PHE A 20 16.53 11.63 -6.97
C PHE A 20 15.55 10.77 -7.78
N LEU A 21 15.97 9.59 -8.28
CA LEU A 21 15.07 8.68 -8.97
C LEU A 21 13.91 8.24 -8.04
N PRO A 22 12.66 8.26 -8.53
CA PRO A 22 11.54 7.74 -7.78
C PRO A 22 11.61 6.21 -7.72
N LEU A 23 11.48 5.70 -6.50
CA LEU A 23 11.22 4.30 -6.21
C LEU A 23 9.71 4.15 -6.03
N VAL A 24 9.13 3.22 -6.79
CA VAL A 24 7.69 2.97 -6.84
C VAL A 24 7.44 1.58 -6.29
N CYS A 25 6.71 1.51 -5.18
CA CYS A 25 6.23 0.27 -4.58
C CYS A 25 4.77 0.08 -4.98
N GLN A 26 4.47 -1.06 -5.58
CA GLN A 26 3.13 -1.53 -5.90
C GLN A 26 2.81 -2.67 -4.93
N LEU A 27 1.72 -2.53 -4.19
CA LEU A 27 1.22 -3.51 -3.25
C LEU A 27 -0.16 -3.93 -3.73
N SER A 28 -0.37 -5.21 -3.98
CA SER A 28 -1.67 -5.76 -4.36
C SER A 28 -2.06 -6.83 -3.35
N ILE A 29 -3.22 -6.66 -2.73
CA ILE A 29 -3.77 -7.57 -1.73
C ILE A 29 -5.05 -8.17 -2.30
N TYR A 30 -5.09 -9.49 -2.45
CA TYR A 30 -6.26 -10.23 -2.87
C TYR A 30 -6.78 -11.08 -1.71
N LEU A 31 -8.07 -11.00 -1.46
CA LEU A 31 -8.79 -11.75 -0.44
C LEU A 31 -9.93 -12.49 -1.13
N THR A 32 -9.87 -13.82 -1.20
CA THR A 32 -10.98 -14.66 -1.69
C THR A 32 -11.23 -15.82 -0.74
N HIS A 33 -10.24 -16.69 -0.55
CA HIS A 33 -10.25 -17.77 0.45
C HIS A 33 -8.95 -17.79 1.27
N GLU A 34 -7.87 -17.30 0.69
CA GLU A 34 -6.59 -17.02 1.33
C GLU A 34 -6.22 -15.54 1.10
N ILE A 35 -5.25 -15.03 1.86
CA ILE A 35 -4.74 -13.66 1.72
C ILE A 35 -3.47 -13.72 0.88
N GLU A 36 -3.57 -13.31 -0.38
CA GLU A 36 -2.41 -13.17 -1.26
C GLU A 36 -1.92 -11.71 -1.24
N ILE A 37 -0.68 -11.52 -0.81
CA ILE A 37 -0.03 -10.20 -0.78
C ILE A 37 1.09 -10.20 -1.81
N GLU A 38 0.91 -9.48 -2.90
CA GLU A 38 1.95 -9.22 -3.88
C GLU A 38 2.62 -7.88 -3.62
N ILE A 39 3.95 -7.92 -3.42
CA ILE A 39 4.79 -6.74 -3.24
C ILE A 39 5.74 -6.65 -4.44
N SER A 40 5.56 -5.63 -5.27
CA SER A 40 6.44 -5.33 -6.39
C SER A 40 7.10 -3.97 -6.21
N VAL A 41 8.43 -3.93 -6.25
CA VAL A 41 9.23 -2.70 -6.18
C VAL A 41 9.88 -2.42 -7.53
N LYS A 42 9.59 -1.24 -8.07
CA LYS A 42 10.09 -0.72 -9.34
C LYS A 42 10.99 0.49 -9.08
N LEU A 43 12.17 0.53 -9.70
CA LEU A 43 13.06 1.70 -9.69
C LEU A 43 12.98 2.37 -11.06
N ALA A 44 12.45 3.60 -11.09
CA ALA A 44 12.03 4.30 -12.30
C ALA A 44 11.03 3.51 -13.18
N LYS A 45 11.51 2.52 -13.94
CA LYS A 45 10.72 1.63 -14.81
C LYS A 45 11.17 0.16 -14.78
N ILE A 46 12.25 -0.13 -14.06
CA ILE A 46 12.82 -1.47 -13.98
C ILE A 46 12.27 -2.13 -12.72
N GLN A 47 11.71 -3.33 -12.86
CA GLN A 47 11.29 -4.13 -11.72
C GLN A 47 12.53 -4.71 -11.04
N VAL A 48 12.75 -4.31 -9.78
CA VAL A 48 13.95 -4.71 -9.01
C VAL A 48 13.62 -5.87 -8.08
N TYR A 49 12.40 -5.92 -7.58
CA TYR A 49 11.97 -6.91 -6.62
C TYR A 49 10.49 -7.22 -6.82
N SER A 50 10.15 -8.51 -6.81
CA SER A 50 8.77 -8.97 -6.70
C SER A 50 8.74 -10.10 -5.70
N LYS A 51 7.82 -10.05 -4.74
CA LYS A 51 7.58 -11.14 -3.81
C LYS A 51 6.08 -11.25 -3.55
N THR A 52 5.57 -12.46 -3.73
CA THR A 52 4.23 -12.85 -3.31
C THR A 52 4.35 -13.55 -1.96
N ILE A 53 3.48 -13.19 -1.03
CA ILE A 53 3.39 -13.82 0.28
C ILE A 53 1.94 -14.23 0.47
N GLU A 54 1.73 -15.52 0.68
CA GLU A 54 0.43 -16.12 0.95
C GLU A 54 0.29 -16.28 2.46
N TYR A 55 -0.81 -15.78 3.02
CA TYR A 55 -1.13 -15.86 4.43
C TYR A 55 -2.52 -16.49 4.61
N SER A 56 -2.62 -17.45 5.53
CA SER A 56 -3.92 -17.98 5.95
C SER A 56 -4.68 -16.95 6.79
N LEU A 57 -6.00 -16.90 6.60
CA LEU A 57 -6.93 -16.01 7.30
C LEU A 57 -6.88 -16.19 8.83
N GLU A 58 -6.78 -17.43 9.30
CA GLU A 58 -6.76 -17.75 10.73
C GLU A 58 -5.52 -17.17 11.43
N ALA A 59 -4.35 -17.27 10.78
CA ALA A 59 -3.10 -16.73 11.32
C ALA A 59 -3.10 -15.19 11.44
N VAL A 60 -3.76 -14.50 10.50
CA VAL A 60 -3.88 -13.04 10.52
C VAL A 60 -4.87 -12.58 11.59
N ILE A 61 -5.99 -13.29 11.75
CA ILE A 61 -7.01 -13.02 12.77
C ILE A 61 -6.40 -13.14 14.17
N ASP A 62 -5.71 -14.25 14.44
CA ASP A 62 -5.11 -14.52 15.75
C ASP A 62 -3.98 -13.55 16.11
N GLU A 63 -3.29 -12.96 15.12
CA GLU A 63 -2.21 -12.01 15.38
C GLU A 63 -2.69 -10.54 15.48
N ILE A 64 -3.68 -10.15 14.66
CA ILE A 64 -4.14 -8.75 14.55
C ILE A 64 -5.22 -8.41 15.59
N ILE A 65 -6.19 -9.30 15.83
CA ILE A 65 -7.27 -9.07 16.79
C ILE A 65 -6.73 -8.72 18.18
N PRO A 66 -5.85 -9.53 18.81
CA PRO A 66 -5.34 -9.18 20.13
C PRO A 66 -4.53 -7.89 20.14
N LYS A 67 -3.85 -7.51 19.03
CA LYS A 67 -3.12 -6.24 18.91
C LYS A 67 -4.04 -5.02 18.76
N LEU A 68 -5.23 -5.18 18.16
CA LEU A 68 -6.24 -4.12 18.06
C LEU A 68 -6.98 -3.89 19.39
N PHE A 69 -7.26 -4.96 20.14
CA PHE A 69 -7.99 -4.88 21.41
C PHE A 69 -7.08 -4.60 22.62
N ASN A 70 -5.84 -5.10 22.62
CA ASN A 70 -4.88 -4.84 23.70
C ASN A 70 -4.00 -3.62 23.38
N LYS A 71 -4.57 -2.45 23.64
CA LYS A 71 -3.89 -1.23 24.08
C LYS A 71 -3.03 -0.45 23.05
N GLU A 72 -3.28 0.86 23.12
CA GLU A 72 -2.48 1.99 22.62
C GLU A 72 -2.20 1.97 21.12
N LEU A 73 -2.95 2.80 20.36
CA LEU A 73 -2.51 3.21 19.03
C LEU A 73 -1.01 3.51 19.13
N PRO A 74 -0.14 2.82 18.36
CA PRO A 74 1.27 3.11 18.40
C PRO A 74 1.39 4.60 18.11
N LYS A 75 1.99 5.34 19.04
CA LYS A 75 2.38 6.73 18.86
C LYS A 75 3.53 6.73 17.86
N SER A 76 3.26 6.28 16.63
CA SER A 76 4.26 6.00 15.63
C SER A 76 4.80 7.34 15.17
N SER A 77 5.98 7.69 15.67
CA SER A 77 6.82 8.81 15.23
C SER A 77 7.34 8.63 13.79
N ILE A 78 6.77 7.69 13.04
CA ILE A 78 7.07 7.42 11.65
C ILE A 78 6.31 8.47 10.83
N GLN A 79 7.02 9.49 10.37
CA GLN A 79 6.46 10.50 9.47
C GLN A 79 6.21 9.88 8.10
N PHE A 80 5.01 9.32 7.91
CA PHE A 80 4.52 8.84 6.61
C PHE A 80 4.34 9.97 5.58
N ASN A 81 4.42 11.23 6.01
CA ASN A 81 4.37 12.44 5.18
C ASN A 81 5.40 12.48 4.03
N ARG A 82 6.44 11.65 4.08
CA ARG A 82 7.48 11.55 3.03
C ARG A 82 7.14 10.53 1.95
N LEU A 83 6.16 9.65 2.20
CA LEU A 83 5.63 8.73 1.21
C LEU A 83 4.55 9.45 0.39
N LYS A 84 4.63 9.32 -0.92
CA LYS A 84 3.59 9.81 -1.82
C LYS A 84 2.74 8.62 -2.24
N LEU A 85 1.49 8.59 -1.79
CA LEU A 85 0.51 7.68 -2.34
C LEU A 85 0.14 8.21 -3.73
N ASN A 86 0.45 7.44 -4.77
CA ASN A 86 0.17 7.82 -6.15
C ASN A 86 -1.22 7.36 -6.57
N GLN A 87 -1.54 6.11 -6.22
CA GLN A 87 -2.79 5.46 -6.57
C GLN A 87 -3.25 4.57 -5.42
N LEU A 88 -4.56 4.56 -5.18
CA LEU A 88 -5.22 3.61 -4.27
C LEU A 88 -6.49 3.10 -4.93
N THR A 89 -6.54 1.80 -5.18
CA THR A 89 -7.67 1.10 -5.78
C THR A 89 -8.15 0.03 -4.82
N TRP A 90 -9.38 0.10 -4.32
CA TRP A 90 -9.92 -0.88 -3.37
C TRP A 90 -11.31 -1.36 -3.77
N TYR A 91 -11.37 -2.52 -4.40
CA TYR A 91 -12.60 -3.21 -4.75
C TYR A 91 -12.95 -4.26 -3.69
N SER A 92 -14.22 -4.35 -3.30
CA SER A 92 -14.70 -5.54 -2.61
C SER A 92 -16.04 -5.96 -3.16
N THR A 93 -16.25 -7.26 -3.20
CA THR A 93 -17.52 -7.88 -3.55
C THR A 93 -18.03 -8.61 -2.32
N ILE A 94 -19.25 -8.31 -1.91
CA ILE A 94 -19.91 -9.00 -0.80
C ILE A 94 -21.28 -9.48 -1.26
N GLY A 95 -21.56 -10.75 -1.05
CA GLY A 95 -22.86 -11.38 -1.29
C GLY A 95 -23.19 -12.32 -0.14
N LEU A 96 -24.41 -12.20 0.35
CA LEU A 96 -24.99 -13.08 1.36
C LEU A 96 -26.29 -13.68 0.80
N GLU A 97 -26.79 -14.73 1.44
CA GLU A 97 -28.02 -15.42 1.02
C GLU A 97 -29.26 -14.50 1.03
N ASP A 98 -29.26 -13.47 1.88
CA ASP A 98 -30.33 -12.46 1.93
C ASP A 98 -29.85 -11.14 1.29
N ALA A 99 -30.62 -10.65 0.33
CA ALA A 99 -30.38 -9.38 -0.35
C ALA A 99 -30.45 -8.16 0.59
N ALA A 100 -31.33 -8.20 1.60
CA ALA A 100 -31.45 -7.12 2.58
C ALA A 100 -30.17 -7.03 3.43
N ILE A 101 -29.68 -8.18 3.92
CA ILE A 101 -28.45 -8.27 4.71
C ILE A 101 -27.23 -7.94 3.85
N THR A 102 -27.21 -8.37 2.59
CA THR A 102 -26.16 -8.01 1.61
C THR A 102 -26.07 -6.50 1.41
N THR A 103 -27.21 -5.82 1.28
CA THR A 103 -27.24 -4.37 1.09
C THR A 103 -26.75 -3.62 2.33
N LEU A 104 -27.17 -4.05 3.52
CA LEU A 104 -26.73 -3.48 4.78
C LEU A 104 -25.24 -3.70 5.02
N SER A 105 -24.73 -4.90 4.78
CA SER A 105 -23.31 -5.22 4.95
C SER A 105 -22.43 -4.49 3.94
N ALA A 106 -22.86 -4.40 2.67
CA ALA A 106 -22.18 -3.61 1.64
C ALA A 106 -22.08 -2.13 2.02
N SER A 107 -23.17 -1.56 2.53
CA SER A 107 -23.23 -0.16 2.98
C SER A 107 -22.32 0.09 4.19
N GLY A 108 -22.33 -0.83 5.16
CA GLY A 108 -21.43 -0.78 6.32
C GLY A 108 -19.95 -0.88 5.92
N LEU A 109 -19.63 -1.82 5.04
CA LEU A 109 -18.28 -1.99 4.52
C LEU A 109 -17.80 -0.74 3.77
N TRP A 110 -18.68 -0.09 3.02
CA TRP A 110 -18.34 1.14 2.32
C TRP A 110 -17.97 2.28 3.29
N LEU A 111 -18.72 2.44 4.39
CA LEU A 111 -18.40 3.42 5.43
C LEU A 111 -17.05 3.12 6.10
N ILE A 112 -16.80 1.86 6.46
CA ILE A 112 -15.55 1.44 7.10
C ILE A 112 -14.36 1.70 6.17
N LYS A 113 -14.47 1.32 4.90
CA LYS A 113 -13.44 1.60 3.89
C LYS A 113 -13.21 3.10 3.70
N GLY A 114 -14.28 3.90 3.68
CA GLY A 114 -14.17 5.35 3.58
C GLY A 114 -13.40 5.97 4.73
N MET A 115 -13.70 5.55 5.97
CA MET A 115 -12.95 5.98 7.16
C MET A 115 -11.48 5.54 7.11
N ALA A 116 -11.22 4.29 6.70
CA ALA A 116 -9.87 3.77 6.56
C ALA A 116 -9.07 4.56 5.50
N CYS A 117 -9.66 4.84 4.33
CA CYS A 117 -9.03 5.65 3.29
C CYS A 117 -8.75 7.08 3.78
N GLN A 118 -9.71 7.71 4.46
CA GLN A 118 -9.52 9.05 5.01
C GLN A 118 -8.39 9.08 6.05
N TYR A 119 -8.29 8.05 6.89
CA TYR A 119 -7.18 7.92 7.83
C TYR A 119 -5.84 7.79 7.11
N ILE A 120 -5.77 6.94 6.08
CA ILE A 120 -4.58 6.77 5.23
C ILE A 120 -4.18 8.11 4.57
N PHE A 121 -5.14 8.86 4.03
CA PHE A 121 -4.93 10.17 3.41
C PHE A 121 -4.60 11.29 4.41
N SER A 122 -4.82 11.06 5.71
CA SER A 122 -4.36 11.98 6.76
C SER A 122 -2.91 11.72 7.16
N LEU A 123 -2.45 10.48 7.01
CA LEU A 123 -1.07 10.06 7.31
C LEU A 123 -0.11 10.30 6.14
N MET A 124 -0.62 10.18 4.91
CA MET A 124 0.11 10.39 3.66
C MET A 124 -0.55 11.50 2.85
N ASN A 125 0.08 11.92 1.74
CA ASN A 125 -0.60 12.82 0.82
C ASN A 125 -1.79 12.12 0.14
N GLN A 126 -2.89 12.86 -0.07
CA GLN A 126 -4.01 12.39 -0.88
C GLN A 126 -3.51 12.07 -2.31
N PRO A 127 -3.79 10.86 -2.82
CA PRO A 127 -3.37 10.46 -4.16
C PRO A 127 -4.12 11.24 -5.23
N LYS A 128 -3.51 11.36 -6.41
CA LYS A 128 -4.17 11.96 -7.57
C LYS A 128 -5.27 11.08 -8.13
N ASP A 129 -5.09 9.77 -8.01
CA ASP A 129 -6.05 8.76 -8.46
C ASP A 129 -6.42 7.86 -7.27
N TYR A 130 -7.69 7.83 -6.91
CA TYR A 130 -8.20 6.89 -5.93
C TYR A 130 -9.59 6.42 -6.30
N GLN A 131 -9.82 5.12 -6.15
CA GLN A 131 -11.12 4.50 -6.36
C GLN A 131 -11.33 3.44 -5.30
N TYR A 132 -12.41 3.53 -4.54
CA TYR A 132 -12.85 2.46 -3.68
C TYR A 132 -14.33 2.18 -3.93
N GLN A 133 -14.65 0.91 -4.13
CA GLN A 133 -16.02 0.49 -4.42
C GLN A 133 -16.34 -0.80 -3.67
N VAL A 134 -17.60 -0.90 -3.26
CA VAL A 134 -18.16 -2.14 -2.74
C VAL A 134 -19.28 -2.54 -3.69
N LYS A 135 -19.14 -3.70 -4.33
CA LYS A 135 -20.14 -4.27 -5.23
C LYS A 135 -20.95 -5.32 -4.45
N PRO A 136 -22.25 -5.08 -4.20
CA PRO A 136 -23.11 -6.12 -3.65
C PRO A 136 -23.37 -7.19 -4.72
N SER A 137 -23.30 -8.47 -4.33
CA SER A 137 -23.64 -9.63 -5.16
C SER A 137 -24.87 -10.30 -4.55
N PHE A 138 -25.99 -10.33 -5.28
CA PHE A 138 -27.27 -10.84 -4.76
C PHE A 138 -27.53 -12.30 -5.11
N ASP A 139 -26.69 -12.90 -5.97
CA ASP A 139 -26.96 -14.21 -6.55
C ASP A 139 -26.31 -15.37 -5.77
N GLN A 140 -25.25 -15.10 -5.00
CA GLN A 140 -24.46 -16.12 -4.31
C GLN A 140 -23.70 -15.56 -3.11
N PHE A 141 -23.43 -16.40 -2.11
CA PHE A 141 -22.54 -16.09 -1.00
C PHE A 141 -21.10 -15.92 -1.52
N VAL A 142 -20.56 -14.70 -1.45
CA VAL A 142 -19.21 -14.39 -1.93
C VAL A 142 -18.61 -13.27 -1.08
N ILE A 143 -17.36 -13.43 -0.65
CA ILE A 143 -16.59 -12.37 0.02
C ILE A 143 -15.27 -12.28 -0.70
N GLN A 144 -15.07 -11.19 -1.42
CA GLN A 144 -13.83 -10.91 -2.15
C GLN A 144 -13.39 -9.48 -1.89
N SER A 145 -12.09 -9.26 -1.75
CA SER A 145 -11.53 -7.91 -1.63
C SER A 145 -10.19 -7.82 -2.33
N GLU A 146 -10.03 -6.80 -3.15
CA GLU A 146 -8.82 -6.49 -3.89
C GLU A 146 -8.40 -5.06 -3.53
N CYS A 147 -7.21 -4.90 -2.96
CA CYS A 147 -6.66 -3.62 -2.59
C CYS A 147 -5.30 -3.45 -3.25
N GLU A 148 -5.22 -2.55 -4.22
CA GLU A 148 -3.99 -2.19 -4.90
C GLU A 148 -3.59 -0.77 -4.47
N CYS A 149 -2.34 -0.59 -4.06
CA CYS A 149 -1.80 0.72 -3.77
C CYS A 149 -0.42 0.92 -4.39
N ILE A 150 -0.19 2.12 -4.93
CA ILE A 150 1.07 2.52 -5.52
C ILE A 150 1.63 3.65 -4.68
N ILE A 151 2.76 3.40 -4.02
CA ILE A 151 3.46 4.36 -3.18
C ILE A 151 4.78 4.72 -3.86
N SER A 152 5.08 6.00 -3.98
CA SER A 152 6.35 6.49 -4.49
C SER A 152 7.15 7.26 -3.44
N THR A 153 8.45 7.07 -3.46
CA THR A 153 9.40 7.80 -2.63
C THR A 153 10.73 7.95 -3.37
N PRO A 154 11.43 9.10 -3.31
CA PRO A 154 12.75 9.21 -3.90
C PRO A 154 13.76 8.29 -3.20
N LEU A 155 14.71 7.74 -3.97
CA LEU A 155 15.65 6.72 -3.50
C LEU A 155 16.41 7.14 -2.23
N TRP A 156 16.87 8.39 -2.15
CA TRP A 156 17.58 8.88 -0.97
C TRP A 156 16.74 8.81 0.32
N GLN A 157 15.42 9.03 0.24
CA GLN A 157 14.51 8.93 1.39
C GLN A 157 14.32 7.49 1.82
N ALA A 158 14.19 6.56 0.87
CA ALA A 158 14.10 5.13 1.16
C ALA A 158 15.33 4.63 1.93
N ILE A 159 16.53 5.03 1.48
CA ILE A 159 17.79 4.70 2.14
C ILE A 159 17.82 5.30 3.56
N TYR A 160 17.45 6.58 3.71
CA TYR A 160 17.42 7.25 5.01
C TYR A 160 16.44 6.57 5.99
N MET A 161 15.26 6.17 5.53
CA MET A 161 14.27 5.47 6.36
C MET A 161 14.76 4.11 6.85
N LYS A 162 15.46 3.36 5.99
CA LYS A 162 16.07 2.08 6.38
C LYS A 162 17.16 2.28 7.44
N TYR A 163 18.02 3.28 7.26
CA TYR A 163 19.11 3.56 8.18
C TYR A 163 18.63 4.06 9.54
N LYS A 164 17.66 4.99 9.58
CA LYS A 164 17.10 5.54 10.83
C LYS A 164 16.37 4.48 11.70
N ARG A 165 15.95 3.38 11.08
CA ARG A 165 15.21 2.30 11.75
C ARG A 165 16.12 1.23 12.38
N GLN A 166 17.41 1.20 12.02
CA GLN A 166 18.44 0.40 12.69
C GLN A 166 19.02 1.16 13.89
#